data_AF-A0A5N3VAE8-F1
#
_entry.id   AF-A0A5N3VAE8-F1
#
_cell.length_a   1.000
_cell.length_b   1.000
_cell.length_c   1.000
_cell.angle_alpha   90.00
_cell.angle_beta   90.00
_cell.angle_gamma   90.00
#
_symmetry.space_group_name_H-M   'P 1'
#
loop_
_entity.id
_entity.type
_entity.pdbx_description
1 polymer ?
#
loop_
_entity_poly.entity_id
_entity_poly.type
_entity_poly.pdbx_seq_one_letter_code
_entity_poly.pdbx_strand_id
1 'polypeptide(L)'
;MGIPDHLICLLRNLYAGQEATVRTGHGTTDWFQIGKGVHQGCILSPCLFNFYAEYIMRNAGLEEAQAGIKIARKNINNVRYVDDTTFMAESEEELKSLLMKVKEESEKVGLKLNIQKTKIMASGPITSWEIDGETIDGETVETVANFIFLGSKITADGDYNHKIKRHLLLGRIESYDQPRQHIKKQRHYFANKGLSSQGYGFSSGHVWM
;
A
#
# COMPACT_ATOMS: atom_id res chain seq x y z
N MET A 1 20.56 12.77 5.61
CA MET A 1 20.43 12.28 4.21
C MET A 1 21.49 12.83 3.24
N GLY A 2 22.47 13.64 3.66
CA GLY A 2 23.61 14.00 2.79
C GLY A 2 23.26 14.77 1.51
N ILE A 3 22.05 15.36 1.43
CA ILE A 3 21.59 16.13 0.27
C ILE A 3 22.16 17.56 0.39
N PRO A 4 22.80 18.10 -0.65
CA PRO A 4 23.30 19.47 -0.66
C PRO A 4 22.20 20.52 -0.40
N ASP A 5 22.51 21.55 0.39
CA ASP A 5 21.55 22.58 0.82
C ASP A 5 20.90 23.33 -0.35
N HIS A 6 21.64 23.58 -1.42
CA HIS A 6 21.13 24.28 -2.60
C HIS A 6 20.01 23.49 -3.30
N LEU A 7 20.05 22.15 -3.29
CA LEU A 7 18.97 21.31 -3.83
C LEU A 7 17.74 21.34 -2.93
N ILE A 8 17.94 21.36 -1.61
CA ILE A 8 16.84 21.52 -0.64
C ILE A 8 16.17 22.88 -0.84
N CYS A 9 16.95 23.93 -1.04
CA CYS A 9 16.44 25.27 -1.33
C CYS A 9 15.63 25.29 -2.63
N LEU A 10 16.15 24.69 -3.70
CA LEU A 10 15.44 24.58 -4.98
C LEU A 10 14.09 23.86 -4.82
N LEU A 11 14.07 22.73 -4.12
CA LEU A 11 12.84 21.98 -3.85
C LEU A 11 11.85 22.79 -3.00
N ARG A 12 12.32 23.49 -1.95
CA ARG A 12 11.44 24.36 -1.15
C ARG A 12 10.83 25.47 -1.99
N ASN A 13 11.62 26.11 -2.84
CA ASN A 13 11.15 27.18 -3.72
C ASN A 13 10.16 26.65 -4.77
N LEU A 14 10.36 25.42 -5.26
CA LEU A 14 9.41 24.78 -6.18
C LEU A 14 8.02 24.61 -5.55
N TYR A 15 7.94 24.37 -4.24
CA TYR A 15 6.68 24.15 -3.51
C TYR A 15 6.19 25.36 -2.70
N ALA A 16 6.91 26.48 -2.69
CA ALA A 16 6.53 27.66 -1.92
C ALA A 16 5.47 28.50 -2.66
N GLY A 17 4.41 28.91 -1.96
CA GLY A 17 3.42 29.88 -2.45
C GLY A 17 2.72 29.47 -3.75
N GLN A 18 2.46 28.19 -3.92
CA GLN A 18 1.95 27.67 -5.19
C GLN A 18 0.47 27.99 -5.40
N GLU A 19 0.13 28.33 -6.63
CA GLU A 19 -1.25 28.47 -7.07
C GLU A 19 -1.53 27.55 -8.26
N ALA A 20 -2.75 27.04 -8.33
CA ALA A 20 -3.26 26.28 -9.46
C ALA A 20 -4.61 26.82 -9.90
N THR A 21 -4.97 26.50 -11.14
CA THR A 21 -6.32 26.64 -11.68
C THR A 21 -6.66 25.38 -12.46
N VAL A 22 -7.94 25.01 -12.53
CA VAL A 22 -8.42 23.86 -13.27
C VAL A 22 -9.05 24.32 -14.58
N ARG A 23 -8.50 23.83 -15.70
CA ARG A 23 -9.12 24.00 -17.02
C ARG A 23 -10.07 22.85 -17.31
N THR A 24 -11.34 23.18 -17.54
CA THR A 24 -12.41 22.23 -17.88
C THR A 24 -12.97 22.54 -19.27
N GLY A 25 -13.87 21.70 -19.79
CA GLY A 25 -14.60 21.99 -21.03
C GLY A 25 -15.52 23.22 -20.95
N HIS A 26 -15.83 23.70 -19.75
CA HIS A 26 -16.71 24.85 -19.50
C HIS A 26 -15.93 26.15 -19.19
N GLY A 27 -14.60 26.11 -19.19
CA GLY A 27 -13.75 27.26 -18.86
C GLY A 27 -12.67 26.93 -17.84
N THR A 28 -11.98 27.98 -17.39
CA THR A 28 -10.88 27.90 -16.41
C THR A 28 -11.38 28.44 -15.08
N THR A 29 -11.10 27.75 -13.97
CA THR A 29 -11.49 28.22 -12.63
C THR A 29 -10.64 29.40 -12.19
N ASP A 30 -11.03 30.04 -11.09
CA ASP A 30 -10.13 30.99 -10.40
C ASP A 30 -8.88 30.27 -9.88
N TRP A 31 -7.84 31.06 -9.63
CA TRP A 31 -6.63 30.60 -8.97
C TRP A 31 -6.91 30.24 -7.51
N PHE A 32 -6.32 29.14 -7.05
CA PHE A 32 -6.36 28.72 -5.66
C PHE A 32 -4.99 28.23 -5.21
N GLN A 33 -4.71 28.41 -3.92
CA GLN A 33 -3.44 28.02 -3.31
C GLN A 33 -3.34 26.51 -3.11
N ILE A 34 -2.19 25.92 -3.45
CA ILE A 34 -1.89 24.50 -3.19
C ILE A 34 -1.21 24.40 -1.82
N GLY A 35 -1.94 23.89 -0.84
CA GLY A 35 -1.41 23.73 0.52
C GLY A 35 -0.68 22.41 0.79
N LYS A 36 -0.98 21.35 0.01
CA LYS A 36 -0.48 19.98 0.23
C LYS A 36 -0.41 19.20 -1.08
N GLY A 37 0.47 18.21 -1.11
CA GLY A 37 0.58 17.25 -2.20
C GLY A 37 1.84 17.45 -3.05
N VAL A 38 2.03 16.54 -4.00
CA VAL A 38 3.09 16.60 -5.01
C VAL A 38 2.48 16.94 -6.37
N HIS A 39 3.25 17.53 -7.28
CA HIS A 39 2.74 17.86 -8.62
C HIS A 39 2.49 16.60 -9.44
N GLN A 40 1.24 16.33 -9.77
CA GLN A 40 0.93 15.25 -10.68
C GLN A 40 1.56 15.55 -12.05
N GLY A 41 2.29 14.58 -12.62
CA GLY A 41 3.03 14.73 -13.87
C GLY A 41 4.44 15.32 -13.73
N CYS A 42 4.86 15.78 -12.55
CA CYS A 42 6.25 16.17 -12.32
C CYS A 42 7.14 14.94 -12.13
N ILE A 43 8.31 14.94 -12.79
CA ILE A 43 9.29 13.85 -12.74
C ILE A 43 9.85 13.59 -11.33
N LEU A 44 9.85 14.60 -10.46
CA LEU A 44 10.36 14.49 -9.09
C LEU A 44 9.31 13.98 -8.10
N SER A 45 8.03 14.12 -8.41
CA SER A 45 6.93 13.79 -7.50
C SER A 45 6.96 12.34 -7.00
N PRO A 46 7.21 11.32 -7.85
CA PRO A 46 7.33 9.94 -7.36
C PRO A 46 8.48 9.75 -6.36
N CYS A 47 9.64 10.38 -6.61
CA CYS A 47 10.79 10.30 -5.71
C CYS A 47 10.50 10.98 -4.36
N LEU A 48 9.88 12.16 -4.40
CA LEU A 48 9.49 12.90 -3.19
C LEU A 48 8.48 12.12 -2.36
N PHE A 49 7.45 11.54 -3.00
CA PHE A 49 6.48 10.70 -2.31
C PHE A 49 7.14 9.47 -1.67
N ASN A 50 8.04 8.80 -2.37
CA ASN A 50 8.80 7.67 -1.81
C ASN A 50 9.64 8.08 -0.59
N PHE A 51 10.23 9.28 -0.58
CA PHE A 51 10.95 9.77 0.60
C PHE A 51 10.01 9.97 1.80
N TYR A 52 8.81 10.50 1.60
CA TYR A 52 7.80 10.61 2.65
C TYR A 52 7.35 9.24 3.15
N ALA A 53 7.06 8.31 2.24
CA ALA A 53 6.65 6.95 2.61
C ALA A 53 7.75 6.25 3.42
N GLU A 54 9.01 6.37 3.02
CA GLU A 54 10.13 5.80 3.75
C GLU A 54 10.34 6.46 5.12
N TYR A 55 10.20 7.78 5.21
CA TYR A 55 10.25 8.51 6.49
C TYR A 55 9.18 8.00 7.46
N ILE A 56 7.93 7.87 7.01
CA ILE A 56 6.81 7.34 7.82
C ILE A 56 7.15 5.94 8.33
N MET A 57 7.64 5.07 7.44
CA MET A 57 7.82 3.66 7.75
C MET A 57 8.98 3.42 8.73
N ARG A 58 10.05 4.22 8.64
CA ARG A 58 11.14 4.21 9.62
C ARG A 58 10.68 4.73 10.97
N ASN A 59 9.95 5.85 10.98
CA ASN A 59 9.46 6.43 12.22
C ASN A 59 8.38 5.58 12.90
N ALA A 60 7.64 4.78 12.13
CA ALA A 60 6.68 3.83 12.65
C ALA A 60 7.36 2.63 13.35
N GLY A 61 8.70 2.54 13.32
CA GLY A 61 9.47 1.51 14.00
C GLY A 61 9.16 0.10 13.47
N LEU A 62 8.94 0.00 12.15
CA LEU A 62 8.60 -1.28 11.51
C LEU A 62 9.81 -2.21 11.44
N GLU A 63 11.04 -1.70 11.33
CA GLU A 63 12.23 -2.55 11.26
C GLU A 63 12.50 -3.26 12.60
N GLU A 64 12.19 -2.59 13.72
CA GLU A 64 12.35 -3.11 15.08
C GLU A 64 11.11 -3.87 15.58
N ALA A 65 10.00 -3.83 14.83
CA ALA A 65 8.78 -4.50 15.22
C ALA A 65 8.96 -6.02 15.21
N GLN A 66 8.55 -6.68 16.30
CA GLN A 66 8.48 -8.15 16.36
C GLN A 66 7.32 -8.70 15.53
N ALA A 67 6.29 -7.89 15.29
CA ALA A 67 5.14 -8.20 14.45
C ALA A 67 5.56 -8.35 12.98
N GLY A 68 5.10 -9.41 12.33
CA GLY A 68 5.45 -9.74 10.95
C GLY A 68 5.50 -11.25 10.69
N ILE A 69 5.82 -11.64 9.45
CA ILE A 69 6.01 -13.05 9.07
C ILE A 69 7.50 -13.37 9.04
N LYS A 70 7.91 -14.42 9.75
CA LYS A 70 9.31 -14.87 9.77
C LYS A 70 9.63 -15.72 8.54
N ILE A 71 10.42 -15.19 7.61
CA ILE A 71 10.94 -15.90 6.43
C ILE A 71 12.46 -15.92 6.48
N ALA A 72 13.07 -17.11 6.42
CA ALA A 72 14.52 -17.28 6.40
C ALA A 72 15.28 -16.46 7.48
N ARG A 73 14.74 -16.47 8.72
CA ARG A 73 15.23 -15.71 9.89
C ARG A 73 15.10 -14.18 9.82
N LYS A 74 14.45 -13.65 8.78
CA LYS A 74 14.09 -12.23 8.68
C LYS A 74 12.61 -12.05 8.99
N ASN A 75 12.28 -10.98 9.70
CA ASN A 75 10.90 -10.59 9.90
C ASN A 75 10.45 -9.72 8.72
N ILE A 76 9.35 -10.09 8.07
CA ILE A 76 8.78 -9.34 6.94
C ILE A 76 7.38 -8.91 7.35
N ASN A 77 7.19 -7.62 7.56
CA ASN A 77 5.91 -7.05 7.98
C ASN A 77 5.27 -6.12 6.96
N ASN A 78 6.00 -5.76 5.90
CA ASN A 78 5.45 -4.95 4.83
C ASN A 78 6.11 -5.27 3.48
N VAL A 79 5.35 -5.14 2.40
CA VAL A 79 5.79 -5.13 1.00
C VAL A 79 5.20 -3.90 0.35
N ARG A 80 6.03 -3.12 -0.35
CA ARG A 80 5.63 -1.85 -0.95
C ARG A 80 5.88 -1.87 -2.44
N TYR A 81 4.91 -1.40 -3.21
CA TYR A 81 5.05 -1.22 -4.65
C TYR A 81 4.28 0.03 -5.09
N VAL A 82 5.02 1.05 -5.54
CA VAL A 82 4.45 2.36 -5.88
C VAL A 82 3.60 2.85 -4.69
N ASP A 83 2.32 3.13 -4.90
CA ASP A 83 1.41 3.66 -3.88
C ASP A 83 0.78 2.57 -3.01
N ASP A 84 0.94 1.29 -3.38
CA ASP A 84 0.39 0.15 -2.68
C ASP A 84 1.34 -0.36 -1.60
N THR A 85 0.89 -0.39 -0.35
CA THR A 85 1.60 -1.05 0.76
C THR A 85 0.78 -2.20 1.31
N THR A 86 1.36 -3.39 1.32
CA THR A 86 0.80 -4.58 1.95
C THR A 86 1.48 -4.87 3.28
N PHE A 87 0.73 -4.79 4.39
CA PHE A 87 1.20 -5.22 5.71
C PHE A 87 0.95 -6.71 5.94
N MET A 88 1.83 -7.35 6.70
CA MET A 88 1.76 -8.76 7.02
C MET A 88 2.09 -9.04 8.47
N ALA A 89 1.40 -10.01 9.08
CA ALA A 89 1.63 -10.42 10.46
C ALA A 89 1.21 -11.89 10.69
N GLU A 90 1.65 -12.48 11.82
CA GLU A 90 1.27 -13.83 12.26
C GLU A 90 -0.04 -13.83 13.06
N SER A 91 -0.44 -12.67 13.62
CA SER A 91 -1.71 -12.46 14.31
C SER A 91 -2.44 -11.19 13.84
N GLU A 92 -3.73 -11.12 14.14
CA GLU A 92 -4.56 -9.95 13.86
C GLU A 92 -4.17 -8.74 14.72
N GLU A 93 -3.87 -8.97 15.99
CA GLU A 93 -3.43 -7.94 16.94
C GLU A 93 -2.11 -7.31 16.49
N GLU A 94 -1.19 -8.14 16.00
CA GLU A 94 0.06 -7.69 15.38
C GLU A 94 -0.20 -6.85 14.13
N LEU A 95 -1.11 -7.29 13.25
CA LEU A 95 -1.50 -6.53 12.07
C LEU A 95 -2.09 -5.17 12.46
N LYS A 96 -3.06 -5.15 13.39
CA LYS A 96 -3.67 -3.91 13.91
C LYS A 96 -2.62 -2.97 14.49
N SER A 97 -1.67 -3.48 15.27
CA SER A 97 -0.56 -2.71 15.81
C SER A 97 0.29 -2.05 14.72
N LEU A 98 0.67 -2.80 13.67
CA LEU A 98 1.41 -2.26 12.53
C LEU A 98 0.61 -1.17 11.79
N LEU A 99 -0.69 -1.40 11.59
CA LEU A 99 -1.58 -0.47 10.89
C LEU A 99 -1.73 0.85 11.66
N MET A 100 -1.86 0.78 13.00
CA MET A 100 -1.98 1.94 13.88
C MET A 100 -0.70 2.78 13.92
N LYS A 101 0.47 2.15 14.09
CA LYS A 101 1.76 2.86 14.07
C LYS A 101 1.96 3.65 12.79
N VAL A 102 1.68 3.03 11.64
CA VAL A 102 1.80 3.69 10.34
C VAL A 102 0.77 4.79 10.17
N LYS A 103 -0.46 4.61 10.69
CA LYS A 103 -1.48 5.65 10.67
C LYS A 103 -1.04 6.88 11.46
N GLU A 104 -0.60 6.70 12.70
CA GLU A 104 -0.14 7.78 13.59
C GLU A 104 1.01 8.58 12.96
N GLU A 105 2.01 7.89 12.38
CA GLU A 105 3.13 8.57 11.71
C GLU A 105 2.72 9.23 10.38
N SER A 106 1.76 8.64 9.64
CA SER A 106 1.23 9.23 8.42
C SER A 106 0.49 10.54 8.70
N GLU A 107 -0.30 10.59 9.77
CA GLU A 107 -1.09 11.77 10.14
C GLU A 107 -0.21 12.97 10.52
N LYS A 108 0.95 12.73 11.15
CA LYS A 108 1.95 13.78 11.47
C LYS A 108 2.46 14.51 10.22
N VAL A 109 2.48 13.85 9.08
CA VAL A 109 2.90 14.42 7.79
C VAL A 109 1.72 14.76 6.87
N GLY A 110 0.49 14.72 7.40
CA GLY A 110 -0.72 15.11 6.70
C GLY A 110 -1.26 14.09 5.70
N LEU A 111 -0.83 12.83 5.79
CA LEU A 111 -1.41 11.71 5.04
C LEU A 111 -2.43 10.96 5.89
N LYS A 112 -3.49 10.47 5.26
CA LYS A 112 -4.48 9.61 5.92
C LYS A 112 -4.54 8.25 5.26
N LEU A 113 -4.73 7.24 6.10
CA LEU A 113 -5.00 5.88 5.68
C LEU A 113 -6.42 5.82 5.08
N ASN A 114 -6.54 5.35 3.84
CA ASN A 114 -7.85 5.14 3.24
C ASN A 114 -8.43 3.79 3.70
N ILE A 115 -9.21 3.83 4.79
CA ILE A 115 -9.80 2.63 5.39
C ILE A 115 -10.73 1.91 4.40
N GLN A 116 -11.54 2.66 3.65
CA GLN A 116 -12.47 2.11 2.65
C GLN A 116 -11.79 1.35 1.52
N LYS A 117 -10.54 1.71 1.18
CA LYS A 117 -9.74 0.97 0.19
C LYS A 117 -8.91 -0.14 0.81
N THR A 118 -8.79 -0.18 2.13
CA THR A 118 -8.00 -1.18 2.83
C THR A 118 -8.80 -2.47 2.90
N LYS A 119 -8.16 -3.58 2.51
CA LYS A 119 -8.75 -4.92 2.58
C LYS A 119 -7.89 -5.81 3.45
N ILE A 120 -8.51 -6.57 4.35
CA ILE A 120 -7.83 -7.54 5.21
C ILE A 120 -8.10 -8.95 4.69
N MET A 121 -7.08 -9.80 4.65
CA MET A 121 -7.19 -11.22 4.34
C MET A 121 -6.40 -12.03 5.35
N ALA A 122 -6.95 -13.15 5.81
CA ALA A 122 -6.26 -14.15 6.61
C ALA A 122 -6.07 -15.45 5.82
N SER A 123 -4.89 -16.06 5.89
CA SER A 123 -4.63 -17.38 5.30
C SER A 123 -4.90 -18.49 6.32
N GLY A 124 -5.69 -19.51 5.92
CA GLY A 124 -6.07 -20.64 6.78
C GLY A 124 -7.56 -21.02 6.68
N PRO A 125 -8.02 -22.08 7.39
CA PRO A 125 -9.43 -22.48 7.38
C PRO A 125 -10.34 -21.34 7.84
N ILE A 126 -11.34 -21.02 7.02
CA ILE A 126 -12.27 -19.88 7.13
C ILE A 126 -13.15 -19.94 8.40
N THR A 127 -13.13 -21.05 9.13
CA THR A 127 -14.10 -21.42 10.17
C THR A 127 -13.98 -20.67 11.50
N SER A 128 -13.07 -19.70 11.66
CA SER A 128 -12.96 -18.92 12.90
C SER A 128 -13.21 -17.43 12.74
N TRP A 129 -13.77 -17.00 11.61
CA TRP A 129 -14.15 -15.61 11.34
C TRP A 129 -15.67 -15.52 11.17
N GLU A 130 -16.40 -15.84 12.24
CA GLU A 130 -17.78 -15.37 12.36
C GLU A 130 -17.74 -13.92 12.86
N ILE A 131 -17.94 -13.01 11.91
CA ILE A 131 -18.79 -11.83 12.06
C ILE A 131 -18.55 -11.04 13.35
N ASP A 132 -17.45 -10.29 13.40
CA ASP A 132 -17.54 -8.90 13.82
C ASP A 132 -16.71 -8.12 12.82
N GLY A 133 -17.33 -7.13 12.18
CA GLY A 133 -16.65 -6.31 11.16
C GLY A 133 -15.37 -5.74 11.76
N GLU A 134 -14.22 -6.11 11.20
CA GLU A 134 -12.94 -5.70 11.72
C GLU A 134 -12.86 -4.18 11.79
N THR A 135 -12.74 -3.62 12.98
CA THR A 135 -12.65 -2.17 13.14
C THR A 135 -11.19 -1.74 13.26
N ILE A 136 -10.80 -0.77 12.44
CA ILE A 136 -9.59 0.02 12.65
C ILE A 136 -10.07 1.42 12.99
N ASP A 137 -9.80 1.85 14.23
CA ASP A 137 -10.25 3.15 14.75
C ASP A 137 -11.77 3.35 14.68
N GLY A 138 -12.53 2.28 14.94
CA GLY A 138 -14.00 2.31 14.89
C GLY A 138 -14.60 2.24 13.49
N GLU A 139 -13.79 2.27 12.42
CA GLU A 139 -14.24 2.08 11.05
C GLU A 139 -14.10 0.62 10.61
N THR A 140 -15.16 0.04 10.05
CA THR A 140 -15.14 -1.34 9.54
C THR A 140 -14.32 -1.46 8.27
N VAL A 141 -13.37 -2.41 8.28
CA VAL A 141 -12.51 -2.76 7.15
C VAL A 141 -13.05 -3.97 6.43
N GLU A 142 -13.01 -3.95 5.10
CA GLU A 142 -13.47 -5.06 4.28
C GLU A 142 -12.56 -6.28 4.48
N THR A 143 -13.15 -7.40 4.94
CA THR A 143 -12.46 -8.69 5.00
C THR A 143 -12.74 -9.47 3.70
N VAL A 144 -11.69 -9.94 3.04
CA VAL A 144 -11.79 -10.61 1.73
C VAL A 144 -11.16 -12.00 1.75
N ALA A 145 -11.77 -12.92 1.01
CA ALA A 145 -11.22 -14.26 0.80
C ALA A 145 -10.14 -14.31 -0.30
N ASN A 146 -10.05 -13.26 -1.12
CA ASN A 146 -9.04 -13.11 -2.16
C ASN A 146 -8.89 -11.64 -2.57
N PHE A 147 -7.71 -11.27 -3.08
CA PHE A 147 -7.47 -9.97 -3.71
C PHE A 147 -6.43 -10.07 -4.83
N ILE A 148 -6.41 -9.04 -5.69
CA ILE A 148 -5.37 -8.88 -6.71
C ILE A 148 -4.24 -8.06 -6.12
N PHE A 149 -3.06 -8.65 -6.03
CA PHE A 149 -1.82 -8.00 -5.63
C PHE A 149 -0.84 -8.03 -6.80
N LEU A 150 -0.39 -6.88 -7.31
CA LEU A 150 0.58 -6.80 -8.41
C LEU A 150 0.18 -7.66 -9.63
N GLY A 151 -1.10 -7.59 -10.04
CA GLY A 151 -1.65 -8.36 -11.15
C GLY A 151 -1.87 -9.87 -10.86
N SER A 152 -1.62 -10.28 -9.62
CA SER A 152 -1.70 -11.67 -9.17
C SER A 152 -2.85 -11.87 -8.20
N LYS A 153 -3.73 -12.85 -8.46
CA LYS A 153 -4.74 -13.26 -7.49
C LYS A 153 -4.09 -14.03 -6.35
N ILE A 154 -4.30 -13.57 -5.13
CA ILE A 154 -3.95 -14.26 -3.88
C ILE A 154 -5.26 -14.69 -3.22
N THR A 155 -5.33 -15.95 -2.78
CA THR A 155 -6.51 -16.54 -2.14
C THR A 155 -6.16 -17.01 -0.73
N ALA A 156 -7.13 -16.96 0.19
CA ALA A 156 -6.96 -17.31 1.59
C ALA A 156 -6.53 -18.78 1.81
N ASP A 157 -6.99 -19.67 0.93
CA ASP A 157 -6.63 -21.10 0.91
C ASP A 157 -5.23 -21.38 0.35
N GLY A 158 -4.54 -20.36 -0.16
CA GLY A 158 -3.24 -20.51 -0.81
C GLY A 158 -3.32 -21.25 -2.15
N ASP A 159 -4.50 -21.36 -2.77
CA ASP A 159 -4.66 -22.02 -4.07
C ASP A 159 -3.92 -21.27 -5.18
N TYR A 160 -2.68 -21.67 -5.39
CA TYR A 160 -1.82 -21.17 -6.46
C TYR A 160 -2.10 -21.87 -7.81
N ASN A 161 -3.01 -22.86 -7.86
CA ASN A 161 -3.25 -23.64 -9.07
C ASN A 161 -3.81 -22.79 -10.22
N HIS A 162 -4.65 -21.79 -9.94
CA HIS A 162 -5.14 -20.91 -10.99
C HIS A 162 -4.00 -20.11 -11.65
N LYS A 163 -2.98 -19.76 -10.88
CA LYS A 163 -1.82 -18.99 -11.37
C LYS A 163 -0.82 -19.87 -12.11
N ILE A 164 -0.58 -21.09 -11.62
CA ILE A 164 0.19 -22.12 -12.34
C ILE A 164 -0.51 -22.46 -13.65
N LYS A 165 -1.83 -22.69 -13.66
CA LYS A 165 -2.60 -22.93 -14.88
C LYS A 165 -2.55 -21.75 -15.86
N ARG A 166 -2.63 -20.50 -15.38
CA ARG A 166 -2.47 -19.30 -16.21
C ARG A 166 -1.07 -19.21 -16.83
N HIS A 167 -0.01 -19.44 -16.05
CA HIS A 167 1.36 -19.46 -16.56
C HIS A 167 1.64 -20.67 -17.46
N LEU A 168 1.03 -21.83 -17.22
CA LEU A 168 1.11 -23.00 -18.12
C LEU A 168 0.34 -22.78 -19.42
N LEU A 169 -0.77 -22.04 -19.39
CA LEU A 169 -1.52 -21.63 -20.58
C LEU A 169 -0.76 -20.58 -21.41
N LEU A 170 -0.12 -19.61 -20.75
CA LEU A 170 0.77 -18.63 -21.39
C LEU A 170 2.12 -19.25 -21.81
N GLY A 171 2.59 -20.24 -21.06
CA GLY A 171 3.86 -20.95 -21.20
C GLY A 171 3.76 -22.21 -22.05
N ARG A 172 2.63 -22.50 -22.70
CA ARG A 172 2.51 -23.59 -23.69
C ARG A 172 3.32 -23.33 -24.98
N ILE A 173 4.21 -22.33 -24.96
CA ILE A 173 5.31 -22.16 -25.89
C ILE A 173 6.56 -22.95 -25.46
N GLU A 174 6.83 -23.29 -24.18
CA GLU A 174 8.01 -24.09 -23.80
C GLU A 174 7.79 -25.04 -22.59
N SER A 175 8.52 -26.14 -22.63
CA SER A 175 8.34 -27.48 -22.01
C SER A 175 8.49 -27.66 -20.48
N TYR A 176 7.97 -28.81 -19.99
CA TYR A 176 8.06 -29.54 -18.69
C TYR A 176 9.27 -29.23 -17.77
N ASP A 177 9.19 -29.18 -16.42
CA ASP A 177 9.02 -30.31 -15.48
C ASP A 177 8.84 -29.86 -13.98
N GLN A 178 8.56 -30.83 -13.10
CA GLN A 178 7.95 -30.97 -11.74
C GLN A 178 8.13 -30.02 -10.50
N PRO A 179 7.26 -30.17 -9.45
CA PRO A 179 7.00 -29.20 -8.37
C PRO A 179 7.74 -29.46 -7.05
N ARG A 180 7.95 -28.41 -6.24
CA ARG A 180 8.28 -28.54 -4.79
C ARG A 180 7.30 -27.76 -3.92
N GLN A 181 6.57 -28.49 -3.09
CA GLN A 181 5.81 -27.98 -1.95
C GLN A 181 6.76 -27.62 -0.81
N HIS A 182 6.47 -26.53 -0.06
CA HIS A 182 6.52 -26.44 1.41
C HIS A 182 6.24 -24.99 1.83
N ILE A 183 4.97 -24.61 2.00
CA ILE A 183 4.58 -23.52 2.90
C ILE A 183 3.84 -24.20 4.05
N LYS A 184 4.45 -24.17 5.23
CA LYS A 184 3.87 -24.73 6.46
C LYS A 184 2.58 -23.98 6.79
N LYS A 185 1.58 -24.70 7.30
CA LYS A 185 0.32 -24.19 7.86
C LYS A 185 0.58 -23.21 9.01
N GLN A 186 0.91 -21.96 8.71
CA GLN A 186 0.89 -20.84 9.65
C GLN A 186 -0.09 -19.79 9.11
N ARG A 187 -0.87 -19.20 10.01
CA ARG A 187 -1.82 -18.14 9.66
C ARG A 187 -1.01 -16.90 9.28
N HIS A 188 -1.37 -16.29 8.16
CA HIS A 188 -0.73 -15.09 7.66
C HIS A 188 -1.80 -14.07 7.30
N TYR A 189 -1.67 -12.87 7.85
CA TYR A 189 -2.58 -11.78 7.62
C TYR A 189 -1.99 -10.81 6.59
N PHE A 190 -2.83 -10.24 5.73
CA PHE A 190 -2.42 -9.28 4.69
C PHE A 190 -3.35 -8.08 4.67
N ALA A 191 -2.80 -6.87 4.57
CA ALA A 191 -3.58 -5.65 4.36
C ALA A 191 -2.99 -4.77 3.27
N ASN A 192 -3.66 -4.63 2.12
CA ASN A 192 -3.22 -3.77 1.01
C ASN A 192 -3.81 -2.35 1.16
N LYS A 193 -3.00 -1.31 0.99
CA LYS A 193 -3.35 0.11 1.20
C LYS A 193 -2.87 1.00 0.07
N GLY A 194 -3.69 1.98 -0.29
CA GLY A 194 -3.24 3.24 -0.90
C GLY A 194 -3.27 4.38 0.13
N LEU A 195 -2.18 5.14 0.24
CA LEU A 195 -2.16 6.40 1.00
C LEU A 195 -2.90 7.48 0.20
N SER A 196 -3.75 8.27 0.87
CA SER A 196 -4.47 9.37 0.20
C SER A 196 -4.26 10.70 0.92
N SER A 197 -3.90 11.74 0.17
CA SER A 197 -4.03 13.13 0.57
C SER A 197 -5.39 13.67 0.14
N GLN A 198 -6.18 14.28 1.04
CA GLN A 198 -7.34 15.06 0.59
C GLN A 198 -6.91 16.46 0.10
N GLY A 199 -7.24 16.73 -1.15
CA GLY A 199 -7.17 17.99 -1.86
C GLY A 199 -7.73 17.77 -3.26
N TYR A 200 -9.04 17.96 -3.42
CA TYR A 200 -9.89 17.74 -4.61
C TYR A 200 -9.86 16.32 -5.20
N GLY A 201 -11.04 15.71 -5.25
CA GLY A 201 -11.21 14.34 -5.71
C GLY A 201 -10.77 14.16 -7.16
N PHE A 202 -9.78 13.30 -7.37
CA PHE A 202 -9.64 12.56 -8.60
C PHE A 202 -9.63 11.07 -8.27
N SER A 203 -10.65 10.40 -8.81
CA SER A 203 -10.75 8.95 -8.86
C SER A 203 -9.43 8.37 -9.39
N SER A 204 -8.73 7.62 -8.54
CA SER A 204 -7.75 6.63 -8.97
C SER A 204 -8.51 5.52 -9.69
N GLY A 205 -8.91 5.81 -10.92
CA GLY A 205 -9.59 4.91 -11.82
C GLY A 205 -9.22 5.30 -13.23
N HIS A 206 -8.33 4.49 -13.82
CA HIS A 206 -8.04 4.41 -15.25
C HIS A 206 -7.42 5.68 -15.88
N VAL A 207 -6.14 5.59 -16.23
CA VAL A 207 -5.63 5.62 -17.62
C VAL A 207 -4.12 5.45 -17.54
N TRP A 208 -3.62 4.36 -18.14
CA TRP A 208 -2.21 4.20 -18.49
C TRP A 208 -2.01 4.80 -19.88
N MET A 209 -1.11 5.77 -20.00
CA MET A 209 -0.12 5.95 -21.06
C MET A 209 0.90 6.99 -20.60
#